data_AF-A0A9C9S888-F1
#
_entry.id   AF-A0A9C9S888-F1
#
_cell.length_a   1.000
_cell.length_b   1.000
_cell.length_c   1.000
_cell.angle_alpha   90.00
_cell.angle_beta   90.00
_cell.angle_gamma   90.00
#
_symmetry.space_group_name_H-M   'P 1'
#
loop_
_entity.id
_entity.type
_entity.pdbx_description
1 polymer ?
#
loop_
_entity_poly.entity_id
_entity_poly.type
_entity_poly.pdbx_seq_one_letter_code
_entity_poly.pdbx_strand_id
1 'polypeptide(L)'
;SLVDVQVVEQSNFAINIYIGNGQSLVTDAESQQLSVMPNPYDSSQMDIGYANGSSLVNVTSLLTGGRLGGLIEQRTGIIAPSENSLGRIAVALADTFNRQHRLGMDLGSALGGDFFAVGAPEVLASSNNISSASISATITDPNLLSNSDYRLSYDGSAYTLVRLSDGQGEGPFTGMPFTSADGFSVDVAGGPPAAGDSYLIRPARGMARSLELLIDDTAKIAAAAPVRVGSDLANSGNGRVALTAVSDTSGAEFSSSPGALTPPLLVEFDPVTPNQYRIYDNSNPGAPVLIAGPASYDPATGMDVVADNGLGYGYELRIEGEPGLGDRFTAEYNSQGTGDNSNMLALAELQTSNSMLKGTASFLDAYAGIITDVGTRTYQADVANRAQQALLRQAVDAREAVSGVNLDEEAANMMRFQQAYQASAQVISAAQGMFDALLGAVRR
;
A
#
# COMPACT_ATOMS: atom_id res chain seq x y z
N SER A 1 -9.06 -14.18 28.16
CA SER A 1 -10.17 -13.72 27.29
C SER A 1 -9.89 -12.34 26.72
N LEU A 2 -9.32 -11.40 27.49
CA LEU A 2 -8.98 -10.05 27.01
C LEU A 2 -7.65 -10.03 26.24
N VAL A 3 -6.62 -10.62 26.79
CA VAL A 3 -5.28 -10.77 26.19
C VAL A 3 -4.75 -12.16 26.53
N ASP A 4 -3.79 -12.65 25.75
CA ASP A 4 -3.02 -13.84 26.11
C ASP A 4 -2.07 -13.54 27.29
N VAL A 5 -1.96 -14.48 28.22
CA VAL A 5 -1.13 -14.35 29.42
C VAL A 5 -0.41 -15.66 29.74
N GLN A 6 0.84 -15.55 30.15
CA GLN A 6 1.60 -16.67 30.70
C GLN A 6 1.55 -16.62 32.22
N VAL A 7 1.16 -17.72 32.84
CA VAL A 7 1.06 -17.87 34.30
C VAL A 7 2.18 -18.78 34.78
N VAL A 8 2.95 -18.32 35.78
CA VAL A 8 4.04 -19.08 36.40
C VAL A 8 3.84 -19.11 37.91
N GLU A 9 3.67 -20.31 38.46
CA GLU A 9 3.59 -20.51 39.92
C GLU A 9 5.00 -20.62 40.52
N GLN A 10 5.23 -19.89 41.60
CA GLN A 10 6.49 -19.89 42.33
C GLN A 10 6.48 -20.92 43.48
N SER A 11 7.67 -21.25 43.99
CA SER A 11 7.85 -22.21 45.10
C SER A 11 7.14 -21.82 46.41
N ASN A 12 6.76 -20.54 46.55
CA ASN A 12 6.01 -19.99 47.69
C ASN A 12 4.49 -19.89 47.41
N PHE A 13 3.98 -20.54 46.36
CA PHE A 13 2.58 -20.45 45.88
C PHE A 13 2.17 -19.06 45.35
N ALA A 14 3.11 -18.13 45.20
CA ALA A 14 2.83 -16.87 44.50
C ALA A 14 2.66 -17.13 43.00
N ILE A 15 1.79 -16.35 42.36
CA ILE A 15 1.51 -16.46 40.92
C ILE A 15 2.06 -15.23 40.22
N ASN A 16 2.97 -15.45 39.28
CA ASN A 16 3.40 -14.41 38.36
C ASN A 16 2.62 -14.50 37.05
N ILE A 17 2.24 -13.34 36.53
CA ILE A 17 1.49 -13.23 35.27
C ILE A 17 2.26 -12.34 34.33
N TYR A 18 2.49 -12.81 33.11
CA TYR A 18 3.22 -12.11 32.06
C TYR A 18 2.37 -11.96 30.80
N ILE A 19 2.63 -10.92 30.02
CA ILE A 19 2.08 -10.71 28.66
C ILE A 19 3.20 -10.72 27.62
N GLY A 20 2.84 -11.11 26.39
CA GLY A 20 3.74 -11.14 25.25
C GLY A 20 5.02 -11.93 25.55
N ASN A 21 6.18 -11.36 25.20
CA ASN A 21 7.49 -12.01 25.36
C ASN A 21 8.12 -11.86 26.76
N GLY A 22 7.31 -11.72 27.82
CA GLY A 22 7.79 -11.75 29.21
C GLY A 22 7.63 -10.46 30.01
N GLN A 23 6.79 -9.51 29.56
CA GLN A 23 6.49 -8.32 30.35
C GLN A 23 5.60 -8.70 31.54
N SER A 24 6.09 -8.45 32.76
CA SER A 24 5.34 -8.81 33.97
C SER A 24 4.16 -7.87 34.23
N LEU A 25 2.99 -8.47 34.46
CA LEU A 25 1.78 -7.80 34.95
C LEU A 25 1.56 -8.02 36.44
N VAL A 26 1.90 -9.20 36.96
CA VAL A 26 1.80 -9.52 38.39
C VAL A 26 3.08 -10.23 38.78
N THR A 27 3.74 -9.73 39.83
CA THR A 27 4.90 -10.37 40.46
C THR A 27 4.68 -10.39 41.95
N ASP A 28 4.53 -11.57 42.53
CA ASP A 28 4.24 -11.74 43.97
C ASP A 28 3.01 -10.93 44.41
N ALA A 29 3.18 -9.89 45.24
CA ALA A 29 2.10 -9.01 45.71
C ALA A 29 1.94 -7.72 44.88
N GLU A 30 2.80 -7.48 43.88
CA GLU A 30 2.78 -6.26 43.06
C GLU A 30 2.09 -6.51 41.72
N SER A 31 1.22 -5.59 41.33
CA SER A 31 0.55 -5.59 40.02
C SER A 31 0.86 -4.32 39.23
N GLN A 32 1.12 -4.47 37.94
CA GLN A 32 1.29 -3.38 36.98
C GLN A 32 -0.03 -3.08 36.28
N GLN A 33 -0.47 -1.81 36.33
CA GLN A 33 -1.69 -1.39 35.65
C GLN A 33 -1.39 -1.04 34.19
N LEU A 34 -2.11 -1.68 33.27
CA LEU A 34 -2.16 -1.24 31.88
C LEU A 34 -3.00 0.03 31.78
N SER A 35 -2.54 0.94 30.92
CA SER A 35 -3.18 2.22 30.64
C SER A 35 -3.27 2.42 29.14
N VAL A 36 -4.28 3.17 28.71
CA VAL A 36 -4.37 3.64 27.33
C VAL A 36 -3.56 4.92 27.20
N MET A 37 -2.83 5.06 26.11
CA MET A 37 -2.09 6.27 25.78
C MET A 37 -2.33 6.64 24.32
N PRO A 38 -2.39 7.94 23.97
CA PRO A 38 -2.49 8.35 22.57
C PRO A 38 -1.29 7.83 21.78
N ASN A 39 -1.52 7.37 20.55
CA ASN A 39 -0.44 7.03 19.63
C ASN A 39 0.35 8.32 19.32
N PRO A 40 1.69 8.27 19.32
CA PRO A 40 2.50 9.48 19.16
C PRO A 40 2.35 10.15 17.79
N TYR A 41 1.90 9.44 16.76
CA TYR A 41 1.68 10.00 15.42
C TYR A 41 0.22 10.41 15.17
N ASP A 42 -0.72 9.81 15.90
CA ASP A 42 -2.16 10.02 15.71
C ASP A 42 -2.91 9.88 17.04
N SER A 43 -3.22 11.02 17.68
CA SER A 43 -3.90 11.04 18.98
C SER A 43 -5.32 10.46 18.98
N SER A 44 -5.93 10.27 17.80
CA SER A 44 -7.23 9.59 17.69
C SER A 44 -7.11 8.07 17.85
N GLN A 45 -5.92 7.53 17.60
CA GLN A 45 -5.60 6.13 17.83
C GLN A 45 -5.02 5.96 19.22
N MET A 46 -5.59 5.01 19.98
CA MET A 46 -5.08 4.66 21.29
C MET A 46 -4.17 3.45 21.19
N ASP A 47 -3.04 3.54 21.87
CA ASP A 47 -2.11 2.47 22.15
C ASP A 47 -2.22 2.08 23.62
N ILE A 48 -1.56 0.99 23.98
CA ILE A 48 -1.57 0.43 25.34
C ILE A 48 -0.16 0.42 25.87
N GLY A 49 -0.02 0.96 27.08
CA GLY A 49 1.24 1.00 27.79
C GLY A 49 1.06 0.70 29.27
N TYR A 50 2.18 0.64 29.99
CA TYR A 50 2.19 0.60 31.45
C TYR A 50 3.18 1.62 31.99
N ALA A 51 3.00 2.00 33.25
CA ALA A 51 3.91 2.92 33.93
C ALA A 51 5.14 2.17 34.46
N ASN A 52 6.33 2.61 34.07
CA ASN A 52 7.60 2.23 34.67
C ASN A 52 8.22 3.46 35.36
N GLY A 53 7.95 3.60 36.67
CA GLY A 53 8.27 4.81 37.41
C GLY A 53 7.50 6.02 36.88
N SER A 54 8.20 7.04 36.39
CA SER A 54 7.60 8.24 35.77
C SER A 54 7.35 8.11 34.26
N SER A 55 7.79 7.02 33.63
CA SER A 55 7.76 6.85 32.17
C SER A 55 6.67 5.84 31.75
N LEU A 56 5.95 6.13 30.66
CA LEU A 56 5.02 5.20 30.03
C LEU A 56 5.74 4.39 28.96
N VAL A 57 5.63 3.06 29.03
CA VAL A 57 6.20 2.13 28.04
C VAL A 57 5.07 1.56 27.18
N ASN A 58 5.11 1.79 25.86
CA ASN A 58 4.15 1.23 24.92
C ASN A 58 4.42 -0.27 24.70
N VAL A 59 3.39 -1.10 24.91
CA VAL A 59 3.45 -2.56 24.77
C VAL A 59 2.45 -3.09 23.74
N THR A 60 1.80 -2.22 22.96
CA THR A 60 0.70 -2.57 22.04
C THR A 60 1.05 -3.74 21.12
N SER A 61 2.24 -3.72 20.50
CA SER A 61 2.69 -4.78 19.59
C SER A 61 2.96 -6.12 20.27
N LEU A 62 3.08 -6.15 21.61
CA LEU A 62 3.29 -7.35 22.40
C LEU A 62 1.97 -8.00 22.84
N LEU A 63 0.84 -7.31 22.69
CA LEU A 63 -0.47 -7.78 23.12
C LEU A 63 -1.08 -8.66 22.04
N THR A 64 -0.84 -9.96 22.15
CA THR A 64 -1.43 -10.97 21.29
C THR A 64 -2.59 -11.68 21.99
N GLY A 65 -3.44 -12.33 21.20
CA GLY A 65 -4.56 -13.12 21.69
C GLY A 65 -5.65 -12.34 22.44
N GLY A 66 -6.74 -13.04 22.75
CA GLY A 66 -7.93 -12.43 23.33
C GLY A 66 -8.58 -11.36 22.44
N ARG A 67 -9.55 -10.64 23.00
CA ARG A 67 -10.26 -9.58 22.28
C ARG A 67 -9.35 -8.41 21.89
N LEU A 68 -8.36 -8.10 22.73
CA LEU A 68 -7.50 -6.94 22.54
C LEU A 68 -6.48 -7.18 21.43
N GLY A 69 -5.81 -8.33 21.43
CA GLY A 69 -4.94 -8.72 20.32
C GLY A 69 -5.70 -8.83 19.01
N GLY A 70 -6.95 -9.30 19.03
CA GLY A 70 -7.82 -9.33 17.85
C GLY A 70 -8.14 -7.95 17.27
N LEU A 71 -8.41 -6.95 18.13
CA LEU A 71 -8.65 -5.57 17.69
C LEU A 71 -7.38 -4.93 17.12
N ILE A 72 -6.23 -5.19 17.74
CA ILE A 72 -4.93 -4.70 17.24
C ILE A 72 -4.64 -5.31 15.87
N GLU A 73 -4.75 -6.63 15.74
CA GLU A 73 -4.55 -7.36 14.48
C GLU A 73 -5.53 -6.91 13.38
N GLN A 74 -6.80 -6.67 13.72
CA GLN A 74 -7.75 -6.12 12.75
C GLN A 74 -7.32 -4.74 12.25
N ARG A 75 -6.89 -3.85 13.16
CA ARG A 75 -6.45 -2.50 12.83
C ARG A 75 -5.19 -2.51 11.96
N THR A 76 -4.15 -3.23 12.40
CA THR A 76 -2.81 -3.18 11.79
C THR A 76 -2.61 -4.19 10.67
N GLY A 77 -3.25 -5.36 10.76
CA GLY A 77 -3.11 -6.46 9.80
C GLY A 77 -4.13 -6.42 8.67
N ILE A 78 -5.32 -5.85 8.87
CA ILE A 78 -6.40 -5.89 7.86
C ILE A 78 -6.76 -4.50 7.36
N ILE A 79 -7.23 -3.62 8.24
CA ILE A 79 -7.76 -2.31 7.84
C ILE A 79 -6.66 -1.46 7.21
N ALA A 80 -5.53 -1.31 7.90
CA ALA A 80 -4.40 -0.51 7.42
C ALA A 80 -3.88 -0.93 6.03
N PRO A 81 -3.52 -2.21 5.77
CA PRO A 81 -3.11 -2.66 4.44
C PRO A 81 -4.21 -2.55 3.37
N SER A 82 -5.49 -2.62 3.76
CA SER A 82 -6.61 -2.45 2.82
C SER A 82 -6.74 -1.00 2.37
N GLU A 83 -6.65 -0.04 3.30
CA GLU A 83 -6.64 1.39 2.99
C GLU A 83 -5.46 1.78 2.11
N ASN A 84 -4.27 1.24 2.40
CA ASN A 84 -3.09 1.47 1.59
C ASN A 84 -3.25 0.89 0.18
N SER A 85 -3.77 -0.32 0.04
CA SER A 85 -4.03 -0.93 -1.27
C SER A 85 -5.02 -0.11 -2.10
N LEU A 86 -6.12 0.34 -1.49
CA LEU A 86 -7.11 1.16 -2.17
C LEU A 86 -6.53 2.53 -2.59
N GLY A 87 -5.73 3.13 -1.71
CA GLY A 87 -5.01 4.37 -2.02
C GLY A 87 -4.02 4.23 -3.16
N ARG A 88 -3.27 3.12 -3.23
CA ARG A 88 -2.33 2.85 -4.33
C ARG A 88 -3.06 2.73 -5.67
N ILE A 89 -4.21 2.07 -5.70
CA ILE A 89 -5.05 1.99 -6.91
C ILE A 89 -5.48 3.40 -7.35
N ALA A 90 -5.93 4.24 -6.42
CA ALA A 90 -6.36 5.60 -6.75
C ALA A 90 -5.23 6.47 -7.31
N VAL A 91 -4.05 6.44 -6.70
CA VAL A 91 -2.88 7.21 -7.16
C VAL A 91 -2.45 6.73 -8.54
N ALA A 92 -2.30 5.42 -8.73
CA ALA A 92 -1.84 4.87 -10.00
C ALA A 92 -2.87 5.07 -11.11
N LEU A 93 -4.17 4.97 -10.82
CA LEU A 93 -5.24 5.31 -11.77
C LEU A 93 -5.10 6.76 -12.23
N ALA A 94 -4.99 7.70 -11.29
CA ALA A 94 -4.87 9.12 -11.62
C ALA A 94 -3.60 9.40 -12.43
N ASP A 95 -2.44 8.89 -12.00
CA ASP A 95 -1.17 9.11 -12.68
C ASP A 95 -1.16 8.54 -14.09
N THR A 96 -1.52 7.26 -14.26
CA THR A 96 -1.50 6.60 -15.57
C THR A 96 -2.51 7.22 -16.53
N PHE A 97 -3.72 7.53 -16.05
CA PHE A 97 -4.74 8.19 -16.86
C PHE A 97 -4.30 9.61 -17.24
N ASN A 98 -3.78 10.40 -16.30
CA ASN A 98 -3.29 11.75 -16.58
C ASN A 98 -2.13 11.73 -17.56
N ARG A 99 -1.15 10.85 -17.36
CA ARG A 99 -0.03 10.68 -18.28
C ARG A 99 -0.53 10.44 -19.71
N GLN A 100 -1.45 9.50 -19.90
CA GLN A 100 -2.01 9.22 -21.23
C GLN A 100 -2.87 10.37 -21.76
N HIS A 101 -3.67 11.01 -20.90
CA HIS A 101 -4.52 12.13 -21.29
C HIS A 101 -3.70 13.31 -21.81
N ARG A 102 -2.55 13.62 -21.18
CA ARG A 102 -1.61 14.68 -21.64
C ARG A 102 -0.98 14.40 -23.00
N LEU A 103 -0.93 13.13 -23.43
CA LEU A 103 -0.40 12.74 -24.75
C LEU A 103 -1.40 12.94 -25.88
N GLY A 104 -2.65 13.28 -25.56
CA GLY A 104 -3.69 13.62 -26.52
C GLY A 104 -3.88 15.12 -26.71
N MET A 105 -4.86 15.44 -27.55
CA MET A 105 -5.42 16.79 -27.70
C MET A 105 -6.94 16.77 -27.62
N ASP A 106 -7.49 17.88 -27.13
CA ASP A 106 -8.91 18.09 -26.91
C ASP A 106 -9.64 18.60 -28.16
N LEU A 107 -10.96 18.86 -28.04
CA LEU A 107 -11.77 19.33 -29.17
C LEU A 107 -11.37 20.74 -29.66
N GLY A 108 -10.74 21.53 -28.80
CA GLY A 108 -10.19 22.84 -29.11
C GLY A 108 -8.78 22.80 -29.70
N SER A 109 -8.25 21.61 -30.02
CA SER A 109 -6.87 21.40 -30.46
C SER A 109 -5.82 21.82 -29.41
N ALA A 110 -6.18 21.91 -28.13
CA ALA A 110 -5.22 22.09 -27.04
C ALA A 110 -4.73 20.72 -26.54
N LEU A 111 -3.49 20.65 -26.07
CA LEU A 111 -2.96 19.43 -25.45
C LEU A 111 -3.73 19.11 -24.17
N GLY A 112 -3.88 17.81 -23.88
CA GLY A 112 -4.56 17.34 -22.69
C GLY A 112 -3.87 17.78 -21.40
N GLY A 113 -4.67 18.05 -20.37
CA GLY A 113 -4.20 18.28 -19.01
C GLY A 113 -4.41 17.07 -18.10
N ASP A 114 -4.34 17.32 -16.80
CA ASP A 114 -4.67 16.31 -15.78
C ASP A 114 -6.17 16.05 -15.80
N PHE A 115 -6.54 14.78 -15.86
CA PHE A 115 -7.94 14.36 -15.80
C PHE A 115 -8.39 14.19 -14.34
N PHE A 116 -7.51 13.69 -13.49
CA PHE A 116 -7.72 13.48 -12.07
C PHE A 116 -6.71 14.27 -11.24
N ALA A 117 -7.08 14.72 -10.05
CA ALA A 117 -6.15 15.14 -9.01
C ALA A 117 -6.12 14.08 -7.91
N VAL A 118 -4.97 13.97 -7.25
CA VAL A 118 -4.84 13.23 -5.99
C VAL A 118 -4.07 14.10 -5.02
N GLY A 119 -4.35 13.95 -3.72
CA GLY A 119 -3.63 14.67 -2.68
C GLY A 119 -2.14 14.31 -2.61
N ALA A 120 -1.46 14.84 -1.59
CA ALA A 120 -0.10 14.44 -1.26
C ALA A 120 -0.09 13.32 -0.19
N PRO A 121 0.99 12.53 -0.11
CA PRO A 121 1.28 11.67 1.04
C PRO A 121 1.07 12.38 2.37
N GLU A 122 0.46 11.68 3.32
CA GLU A 122 0.32 12.18 4.69
C GLU A 122 1.61 11.93 5.47
N VAL A 123 2.16 12.97 6.09
CA VAL A 123 3.33 12.87 6.96
C VAL A 123 2.96 13.39 8.35
N LEU A 124 3.05 12.51 9.34
CA LEU A 124 2.67 12.78 10.72
C LEU A 124 3.92 12.85 11.59
N ALA A 125 4.19 14.00 12.18
CA ALA A 125 5.26 14.17 13.15
C ALA A 125 4.88 13.49 14.48
N SER A 126 5.83 12.78 15.08
CA SER A 126 5.64 12.21 16.41
C SER A 126 5.50 13.34 17.45
N SER A 127 4.55 13.20 18.37
CA SER A 127 4.38 14.07 19.53
C SER A 127 5.58 14.05 20.48
N ASN A 128 6.48 13.08 20.32
CA ASN A 128 7.72 12.95 21.08
C ASN A 128 8.90 13.70 20.43
N ASN A 129 8.71 14.30 19.26
CA ASN A 129 9.75 15.07 18.60
C ASN A 129 10.12 16.30 19.44
N ILE A 130 11.41 16.61 19.43
CA ILE A 130 11.98 17.76 20.13
C ILE A 130 11.97 18.98 19.20
N SER A 131 12.23 18.78 17.91
CA SER A 131 12.18 19.85 16.91
C SER A 131 10.80 19.94 16.23
N SER A 132 10.55 21.09 15.59
CA SER A 132 9.39 21.32 14.72
C SER A 132 9.76 21.25 13.23
N ALA A 133 10.75 20.43 12.86
CA ALA A 133 11.15 20.28 11.46
C ALA A 133 9.98 19.76 10.61
N SER A 134 9.82 20.32 9.41
CA SER A 134 8.70 19.99 8.53
C SER A 134 9.16 19.00 7.47
N ILE A 135 8.63 17.78 7.53
CA ILE A 135 8.88 16.72 6.54
C ILE A 135 7.73 16.69 5.56
N SER A 136 8.04 16.59 4.27
CA SER A 136 7.07 16.32 3.22
C SER A 136 7.47 15.09 2.43
N ALA A 137 6.48 14.42 1.83
CA ALA A 137 6.73 13.33 0.90
C ALA A 137 5.94 13.56 -0.39
N THR A 138 6.51 13.17 -1.51
CA THR A 138 5.91 13.30 -2.85
C THR A 138 6.02 11.98 -3.57
N ILE A 139 4.93 11.52 -4.19
CA ILE A 139 4.96 10.28 -4.98
C ILE A 139 5.72 10.55 -6.28
N THR A 140 6.75 9.76 -6.54
CA THR A 140 7.57 9.88 -7.75
C THR A 140 7.21 8.80 -8.77
N ASP A 141 6.82 7.61 -8.30
CA ASP A 141 6.35 6.51 -9.14
C ASP A 141 5.32 5.67 -8.37
N PRO A 142 4.02 5.80 -8.69
CA PRO A 142 2.96 5.02 -8.06
C PRO A 142 3.10 3.50 -8.22
N ASN A 143 3.80 3.04 -9.26
CA ASN A 143 3.92 1.62 -9.57
C ASN A 143 4.93 0.91 -8.67
N LEU A 144 5.82 1.68 -8.03
CA LEU A 144 6.81 1.20 -7.07
C LEU A 144 6.30 1.22 -5.62
N LEU A 145 5.21 1.96 -5.33
CA LEU A 145 4.63 2.04 -3.98
C LEU A 145 4.39 0.65 -3.40
N SER A 146 4.88 0.41 -2.18
CA SER A 146 4.56 -0.81 -1.44
C SER A 146 3.24 -0.67 -0.68
N ASN A 147 2.66 -1.80 -0.25
CA ASN A 147 1.45 -1.80 0.59
C ASN A 147 1.78 -1.57 2.08
N SER A 148 2.44 -0.44 2.40
CA SER A 148 2.90 -0.16 3.75
C SER A 148 2.92 1.34 4.05
N ASP A 149 2.90 1.64 5.34
CA ASP A 149 3.35 2.92 5.89
C ASP A 149 4.83 2.82 6.28
N TYR A 150 5.47 3.95 6.56
CA TYR A 150 6.90 4.03 6.82
C TYR A 150 7.19 4.91 8.01
N ARG A 151 8.20 4.55 8.80
CA ARG A 151 8.72 5.40 9.86
C ARG A 151 10.07 5.97 9.44
N LEU A 152 10.14 7.28 9.28
CA LEU A 152 11.40 8.02 9.15
C LEU A 152 11.91 8.37 10.55
N SER A 153 13.19 8.16 10.82
CA SER A 153 13.85 8.56 12.08
C SER A 153 15.16 9.27 11.77
N TYR A 154 15.52 10.27 12.57
CA TYR A 154 16.78 11.00 12.45
C TYR A 154 17.64 10.80 13.70
N ASP A 155 18.88 10.35 13.54
CA ASP A 155 19.78 10.03 14.67
C ASP A 155 20.69 11.21 15.10
N GLY A 156 20.55 12.37 14.46
CA GLY A 156 21.44 13.52 14.62
C GLY A 156 22.50 13.66 13.52
N SER A 157 22.63 12.66 12.66
CA SER A 157 23.57 12.63 11.53
C SER A 157 22.90 12.21 10.23
N ALA A 158 22.05 11.17 10.27
CA ALA A 158 21.43 10.57 9.11
C ALA A 158 19.99 10.17 9.37
N TYR A 159 19.24 10.02 8.28
CA TYR A 159 17.88 9.53 8.27
C TYR A 159 17.86 8.03 7.99
N THR A 160 17.01 7.31 8.72
CA THR A 160 16.67 5.91 8.44
C THR A 160 15.18 5.81 8.20
N LEU A 161 14.80 5.23 7.06
CA LEU A 161 13.40 4.97 6.72
C LEU A 161 13.12 3.48 6.94
N VAL A 162 12.07 3.13 7.68
CA VAL A 162 11.69 1.74 7.94
C VAL A 162 10.29 1.47 7.43
N ARG A 163 10.14 0.51 6.52
CA ARG A 163 8.84 0.00 6.06
C ARG A 163 8.19 -0.80 7.18
N LEU A 164 6.97 -0.42 7.57
CA LEU A 164 6.30 -1.02 8.74
C LEU A 164 5.72 -2.40 8.50
N SER A 165 5.44 -2.77 7.24
CA SER A 165 4.88 -4.09 6.91
C SER A 165 5.84 -5.26 7.14
N ASP A 166 7.15 -5.04 6.95
CA ASP A 166 8.18 -6.09 6.99
C ASP A 166 9.44 -5.68 7.78
N GLY A 167 9.51 -4.45 8.28
CA GLY A 167 10.65 -3.93 9.04
C GLY A 167 11.88 -3.64 8.19
N GLN A 168 11.78 -3.66 6.85
CA GLN A 168 12.92 -3.38 5.97
C GLN A 168 13.33 -1.91 6.09
N GLY A 169 14.62 -1.68 6.30
CA GLY A 169 15.22 -0.36 6.42
C GLY A 169 15.85 0.11 5.11
N GLU A 170 15.69 1.39 4.81
CA GLU A 170 16.41 2.13 3.77
C GLU A 170 17.25 3.24 4.40
N GLY A 171 18.42 3.49 3.83
CA GLY A 171 19.43 4.43 4.34
C GLY A 171 20.67 3.72 4.91
N PRO A 172 21.50 4.41 5.70
CA PRO A 172 21.31 5.79 6.17
C PRO A 172 21.40 6.82 5.04
N PHE A 173 20.52 7.82 5.05
CA PHE A 173 20.56 8.96 4.14
C PHE A 173 21.17 10.18 4.85
N THR A 174 22.20 10.78 4.27
CA THR A 174 22.91 11.94 4.86
C THR A 174 22.46 13.29 4.29
N GLY A 175 21.56 13.28 3.30
CA GLY A 175 21.07 14.48 2.62
C GLY A 175 19.60 14.36 2.23
N MET A 176 19.00 15.50 1.92
CA MET A 176 17.62 15.67 1.50
C MET A 176 17.56 16.54 0.22
N PRO A 177 16.58 16.32 -0.68
CA PRO A 177 15.64 15.20 -0.64
C PRO A 177 16.33 13.87 -0.95
N PHE A 178 15.73 12.76 -0.52
CA PHE A 178 16.09 11.42 -1.00
C PHE A 178 14.86 10.74 -1.60
N THR A 179 15.09 9.80 -2.53
CA THR A 179 14.02 8.99 -3.14
C THR A 179 14.09 7.58 -2.58
N SER A 180 13.00 7.11 -1.99
CA SER A 180 12.85 5.73 -1.53
C SER A 180 12.76 4.77 -2.72
N ALA A 181 13.23 3.53 -2.53
CA ALA A 181 13.05 2.46 -3.50
C ALA A 181 11.56 2.14 -3.78
N ASP A 182 10.67 2.56 -2.89
CA ASP A 182 9.23 2.36 -3.00
C ASP A 182 8.49 3.55 -3.63
N GLY A 183 9.13 4.35 -4.48
CA GLY A 183 8.42 5.25 -5.40
C GLY A 183 7.92 6.56 -4.82
N PHE A 184 8.51 7.04 -3.73
CA PHE A 184 8.26 8.38 -3.21
C PHE A 184 9.55 9.05 -2.75
N SER A 185 9.61 10.37 -2.88
CA SER A 185 10.67 11.19 -2.31
C SER A 185 10.26 11.75 -0.96
N VAL A 186 11.24 11.99 -0.11
CA VAL A 186 11.09 12.64 1.19
C VAL A 186 11.99 13.87 1.19
N ASP A 187 11.46 14.98 1.67
CA ASP A 187 12.17 16.26 1.77
C ASP A 187 11.93 16.90 3.14
N VAL A 188 12.82 17.83 3.50
CA VAL A 188 12.78 18.56 4.77
C VAL A 188 12.90 20.05 4.54
N ALA A 189 11.87 20.78 4.96
CA ALA A 189 11.87 22.24 4.95
C ALA A 189 12.41 22.79 6.28
N GLY A 190 13.33 23.76 6.21
CA GLY A 190 13.79 24.52 7.37
C GLY A 190 14.96 23.93 8.16
N GLY A 191 15.62 22.89 7.64
CA GLY A 191 16.79 22.24 8.26
C GLY A 191 16.49 20.89 8.89
N PRO A 192 17.51 20.09 9.25
CA PRO A 192 17.30 18.74 9.74
C PRO A 192 16.57 18.72 11.11
N PRO A 193 15.81 17.65 11.41
CA PRO A 193 15.23 17.44 12.73
C PRO A 193 16.27 17.33 13.84
N ALA A 194 15.82 17.29 15.10
CA ALA A 194 16.70 16.96 16.23
C ALA A 194 16.95 15.44 16.28
N ALA A 195 18.08 15.05 16.88
CA ALA A 195 18.38 13.64 17.11
C ALA A 195 17.28 12.97 17.95
N GLY A 196 16.76 11.84 17.48
CA GLY A 196 15.64 11.11 18.09
C GLY A 196 14.26 11.45 17.52
N ASP A 197 14.15 12.48 16.67
CA ASP A 197 12.88 12.81 16.01
C ASP A 197 12.46 11.73 15.01
N SER A 198 11.15 11.53 14.90
CA SER A 198 10.54 10.52 14.02
C SER A 198 9.24 10.99 13.39
N TYR A 199 8.94 10.45 12.22
CA TYR A 199 7.77 10.80 11.40
C TYR A 199 7.16 9.54 10.79
N LEU A 200 5.83 9.44 10.81
CA LEU A 200 5.08 8.40 10.12
C LEU A 200 4.65 8.93 8.76
N ILE A 201 5.15 8.29 7.71
CA ILE A 201 4.85 8.61 6.31
C ILE A 201 3.85 7.57 5.81
N ARG A 202 2.74 8.05 5.25
CA ARG A 202 1.65 7.26 4.67
C ARG A 202 1.52 7.63 3.19
N PRO A 203 2.30 7.00 2.28
CA PRO A 203 2.32 7.39 0.87
C PRO A 203 0.97 7.23 0.19
N ALA A 204 0.26 6.14 0.52
CA ALA A 204 -1.00 5.78 -0.12
C ALA A 204 -2.23 5.92 0.77
N ARG A 205 -2.07 5.88 2.11
CA ARG A 205 -3.22 5.84 3.00
C ARG A 205 -4.12 7.05 2.81
N GLY A 206 -5.40 6.79 2.58
CA GLY A 206 -6.39 7.85 2.40
C GLY A 206 -6.29 8.57 1.05
N MET A 207 -5.40 8.20 0.13
CA MET A 207 -5.31 8.84 -1.20
C MET A 207 -6.58 8.60 -2.04
N ALA A 208 -7.27 7.48 -1.81
CA ALA A 208 -8.56 7.23 -2.44
C ALA A 208 -9.64 8.27 -2.08
N ARG A 209 -9.55 8.91 -0.91
CA ARG A 209 -10.50 9.95 -0.49
C ARG A 209 -10.19 11.33 -1.08
N SER A 210 -8.98 11.52 -1.61
CA SER A 210 -8.53 12.76 -2.24
C SER A 210 -8.51 12.68 -3.76
N LEU A 211 -8.97 11.55 -4.34
CA LEU A 211 -9.15 11.43 -5.78
C LEU A 211 -10.30 12.34 -6.24
N GLU A 212 -9.99 13.24 -7.15
CA GLU A 212 -10.92 14.25 -7.68
C GLU A 212 -10.89 14.25 -9.20
N LEU A 213 -12.05 14.45 -9.84
CA LEU A 213 -12.17 14.66 -11.28
C LEU A 213 -11.94 16.14 -11.59
N LEU A 214 -10.96 16.43 -12.46
CA LEU A 214 -10.63 17.81 -12.86
C LEU A 214 -11.34 18.26 -14.14
N ILE A 215 -11.79 17.33 -14.99
CA ILE A 215 -12.49 17.65 -16.23
C ILE A 215 -13.96 17.97 -15.93
N ASP A 216 -14.30 19.25 -16.01
CA ASP A 216 -15.66 19.78 -15.89
C ASP A 216 -16.35 20.04 -17.23
N ASP A 217 -15.58 20.12 -18.32
CA ASP A 217 -16.03 20.31 -19.69
C ASP A 217 -15.61 19.13 -20.57
N THR A 218 -16.59 18.44 -21.16
CA THR A 218 -16.37 17.32 -22.08
C THR A 218 -15.53 17.70 -23.31
N ALA A 219 -15.49 18.97 -23.71
CA ALA A 219 -14.67 19.43 -24.82
C ALA A 219 -13.17 19.37 -24.50
N LYS A 220 -12.78 19.33 -23.22
CA LYS A 220 -11.38 19.19 -22.75
C LYS A 220 -10.89 17.75 -22.67
N ILE A 221 -11.73 16.78 -23.02
CA ILE A 221 -11.32 15.38 -23.09
C ILE A 221 -10.37 15.23 -24.29
N ALA A 222 -9.13 14.89 -24.01
CA ALA A 222 -8.06 14.78 -24.98
C ALA A 222 -8.13 13.47 -25.77
N ALA A 223 -9.09 13.38 -26.70
CA ALA A 223 -9.43 12.15 -27.41
C ALA A 223 -8.54 11.86 -28.62
N ALA A 224 -8.03 12.90 -29.29
CA ALA A 224 -7.30 12.81 -30.54
C ALA A 224 -5.78 12.80 -30.31
N ALA A 225 -5.01 12.33 -31.28
CA ALA A 225 -3.56 12.47 -31.25
C ALA A 225 -3.13 13.89 -31.68
N PRO A 226 -2.12 14.50 -31.05
CA PRO A 226 -1.68 15.86 -31.36
C PRO A 226 -0.86 15.96 -32.66
N VAL A 227 -0.40 14.83 -33.20
CA VAL A 227 0.35 14.76 -34.46
C VAL A 227 -0.53 14.16 -35.54
N ARG A 228 -0.52 14.78 -36.71
CA ARG A 228 -1.18 14.28 -37.92
C ARG A 228 -0.12 14.01 -38.97
N VAL A 229 -0.22 12.83 -39.59
CA VAL A 229 0.64 12.45 -40.71
C VAL A 229 -0.08 12.65 -42.04
N GLY A 230 0.66 13.03 -43.07
CA GLY A 230 0.14 13.21 -44.42
C GLY A 230 1.09 12.67 -45.48
N SER A 231 0.52 12.22 -46.60
CA SER A 231 1.27 11.85 -47.80
C SER A 231 0.94 12.83 -48.91
N ASP A 232 1.93 13.25 -49.69
CA ASP A 232 1.69 14.12 -50.84
C ASP A 232 0.90 13.36 -51.94
N LEU A 233 -0.02 14.05 -52.60
CA LEU A 233 -0.84 13.48 -53.68
C LEU A 233 -0.01 13.13 -54.91
N ALA A 234 1.18 13.72 -55.03
CA ALA A 234 2.15 13.43 -56.09
C ALA A 234 2.95 12.14 -55.84
N ASN A 235 2.83 11.53 -54.65
CA ASN A 235 3.55 10.29 -54.34
C ASN A 235 3.17 9.19 -55.34
N SER A 236 4.20 8.51 -55.84
CA SER A 236 4.09 7.52 -56.91
C SER A 236 4.31 6.08 -56.44
N GLY A 237 4.93 5.90 -55.27
CA GLY A 237 5.11 4.61 -54.63
C GLY A 237 3.89 4.14 -53.84
N ASN A 238 4.02 2.97 -53.21
CA ASN A 238 3.00 2.43 -52.29
C ASN A 238 3.34 2.68 -50.81
N GLY A 239 4.36 3.50 -50.55
CA GLY A 239 4.80 3.88 -49.22
C GLY A 239 3.70 4.51 -48.38
N ARG A 240 3.64 4.13 -47.10
CA ARG A 240 2.66 4.61 -46.13
C ARG A 240 3.35 5.15 -44.90
N VAL A 241 2.85 6.26 -44.38
CA VAL A 241 3.26 6.83 -43.11
C VAL A 241 2.14 6.63 -42.07
N ALA A 242 2.51 6.29 -40.84
CA ALA A 242 1.61 6.21 -39.71
C ALA A 242 2.25 6.86 -38.47
N LEU A 243 1.44 7.51 -37.64
CA LEU A 243 1.84 7.86 -36.28
C LEU A 243 1.73 6.60 -35.42
N THR A 244 2.83 6.12 -34.85
CA THR A 244 2.84 4.88 -34.06
C THR A 244 2.88 5.12 -32.56
N ALA A 245 3.43 6.26 -32.13
CA ALA A 245 3.45 6.62 -30.71
C ALA A 245 3.46 8.13 -30.51
N VAL A 246 2.87 8.56 -29.40
CA VAL A 246 3.14 9.86 -28.76
C VAL A 246 3.59 9.51 -27.35
N SER A 247 4.82 9.84 -27.00
CA SER A 247 5.49 9.43 -25.76
C SER A 247 5.72 10.59 -24.80
N ASP A 248 5.83 11.82 -25.30
CA ASP A 248 6.02 13.03 -24.51
C ASP A 248 5.47 14.25 -25.26
N THR A 249 4.63 15.04 -24.60
CA THR A 249 4.10 16.31 -25.13
C THR A 249 4.64 17.54 -24.39
N SER A 250 5.54 17.33 -23.43
CA SER A 250 6.23 18.40 -22.69
C SER A 250 7.48 18.90 -23.41
N GLY A 251 7.95 18.16 -24.43
CA GLY A 251 9.09 18.51 -25.27
C GLY A 251 8.91 19.85 -26.02
N ALA A 252 10.04 20.39 -26.50
CA ALA A 252 10.07 21.68 -27.21
C ALA A 252 9.22 21.67 -28.48
N GLU A 253 9.05 20.50 -29.10
CA GLU A 253 8.28 20.28 -30.32
C GLU A 253 6.79 20.58 -30.14
N PHE A 254 6.26 20.44 -28.93
CA PHE A 254 4.86 20.73 -28.60
C PHE A 254 4.68 22.01 -27.77
N SER A 255 5.69 22.38 -26.96
CA SER A 255 5.57 23.47 -25.97
C SER A 255 6.02 24.85 -26.48
N SER A 256 6.83 24.91 -27.55
CA SER A 256 7.41 26.18 -28.03
C SER A 256 6.39 27.09 -28.73
N SER A 257 5.35 26.53 -29.35
CA SER A 257 4.25 27.28 -29.95
C SER A 257 2.94 26.51 -29.78
N PRO A 258 2.02 26.97 -28.91
CA PRO A 258 0.74 26.30 -28.69
C PRO A 258 -0.04 26.08 -30.00
N GLY A 259 -0.54 24.86 -30.20
CA GLY A 259 -1.30 24.51 -31.40
C GLY A 259 -0.46 24.31 -32.66
N ALA A 260 0.86 24.21 -32.54
CA ALA A 260 1.78 23.94 -33.64
C ALA A 260 2.87 22.94 -33.23
N LEU A 261 3.42 22.24 -34.21
CA LEU A 261 4.54 21.33 -34.06
C LEU A 261 5.79 22.09 -34.51
N THR A 262 6.84 22.14 -33.68
CA THR A 262 8.03 22.97 -33.95
C THR A 262 9.32 22.15 -33.81
N PRO A 263 9.93 21.68 -34.91
CA PRO A 263 9.48 21.85 -36.29
C PRO A 263 8.40 20.83 -36.69
N PRO A 264 7.50 21.17 -37.63
CA PRO A 264 6.81 20.14 -38.38
C PRO A 264 7.82 19.41 -39.27
N LEU A 265 7.61 18.13 -39.53
CA LEU A 265 8.55 17.32 -40.29
C LEU A 265 8.11 17.10 -41.73
N LEU A 266 9.09 17.08 -42.63
CA LEU A 266 8.96 16.59 -43.99
C LEU A 266 10.01 15.50 -44.21
N VAL A 267 9.56 14.30 -44.55
CA VAL A 267 10.41 13.21 -45.02
C VAL A 267 10.28 13.16 -46.53
N GLU A 268 11.39 13.34 -47.24
CA GLU A 268 11.44 13.30 -48.71
C GLU A 268 12.39 12.19 -49.17
N PHE A 269 11.88 11.31 -50.02
CA PHE A 269 12.66 10.29 -50.69
C PHE A 269 13.45 10.91 -51.85
N ASP A 270 14.71 10.49 -52.02
CA ASP A 270 15.63 11.09 -52.97
C ASP A 270 15.07 10.96 -54.41
N PRO A 271 15.05 12.06 -55.20
CA PRO A 271 14.42 12.05 -56.52
C PRO A 271 15.23 11.30 -57.57
N VAL A 272 16.46 10.88 -57.25
CA VAL A 272 17.38 10.21 -58.19
C VAL A 272 17.83 8.84 -57.66
N THR A 273 18.13 8.74 -56.36
CA THR A 273 18.69 7.54 -55.74
C THR A 273 17.60 6.75 -55.02
N PRO A 274 17.26 5.53 -55.48
CA PRO A 274 16.28 4.70 -54.79
C PRO A 274 16.67 4.43 -53.34
N ASN A 275 15.69 4.26 -52.46
CA ASN A 275 15.89 3.85 -51.08
C ASN A 275 16.81 4.78 -50.26
N GLN A 276 16.84 6.07 -50.61
CA GLN A 276 17.43 7.11 -49.79
C GLN A 276 16.37 8.15 -49.45
N TYR A 277 16.46 8.71 -48.24
CA TYR A 277 15.58 9.78 -47.80
C TYR A 277 16.34 10.84 -47.03
N ARG A 278 15.71 12.01 -46.88
CA ARG A 278 16.16 13.11 -46.03
C ARG A 278 14.98 13.60 -45.20
N ILE A 279 15.28 14.09 -44.01
CA ILE A 279 14.30 14.67 -43.09
C ILE A 279 14.59 16.15 -42.98
N TYR A 280 13.53 16.95 -43.09
CA TYR A 280 13.57 18.39 -43.05
C TYR A 280 12.66 18.94 -41.97
N ASP A 281 13.11 20.04 -41.36
CA ASP A 281 12.25 21.02 -40.71
C ASP A 281 11.42 21.71 -41.79
N ASN A 282 10.10 21.53 -41.71
CA ASN A 282 9.12 22.03 -42.65
C ASN A 282 8.40 23.30 -42.14
N SER A 283 8.97 24.04 -41.18
CA SER A 283 8.39 25.28 -40.66
C SER A 283 8.19 26.34 -41.76
N ASN A 284 8.99 26.28 -42.83
CA ASN A 284 8.77 27.02 -44.07
C ASN A 284 8.72 26.05 -45.26
N PRO A 285 7.52 25.63 -45.72
CA PRO A 285 7.38 24.67 -46.82
C PRO A 285 7.99 25.11 -48.16
N GLY A 286 8.20 26.42 -48.36
CA GLY A 286 8.88 26.94 -49.56
C GLY A 286 10.41 26.83 -49.50
N ALA A 287 10.98 26.61 -48.31
CA ALA A 287 12.41 26.45 -48.08
C ALA A 287 12.67 25.55 -46.86
N PRO A 288 12.35 24.24 -46.96
CA PRO A 288 12.56 23.30 -45.86
C PRO A 288 14.05 23.17 -45.52
N VAL A 289 14.38 23.05 -44.23
CA VAL A 289 15.75 23.01 -43.72
C VAL A 289 16.13 21.58 -43.37
N LEU A 290 17.24 21.07 -43.91
CA LEU A 290 17.68 19.70 -43.66
C LEU A 290 18.06 19.52 -42.18
N ILE A 291 17.48 18.51 -41.53
CA ILE A 291 17.79 18.16 -40.13
C ILE A 291 18.45 16.78 -40.01
N ALA A 292 18.15 15.84 -40.91
CA ALA A 292 18.80 14.53 -40.95
C ALA A 292 18.88 13.94 -42.36
N GLY A 293 19.86 13.07 -42.57
CA GLY A 293 20.11 12.39 -43.84
C GLY A 293 21.14 13.08 -44.75
N PRO A 294 21.41 12.52 -45.95
CA PRO A 294 20.73 11.35 -46.52
C PRO A 294 20.98 10.06 -45.72
N ALA A 295 19.93 9.26 -45.58
CA ALA A 295 19.98 7.96 -44.90
C ALA A 295 19.34 6.89 -45.80
N SER A 296 19.71 5.63 -45.57
CA SER A 296 19.20 4.49 -46.33
C SER A 296 17.87 4.01 -45.78
N TYR A 297 16.93 3.68 -46.67
CA TYR A 297 15.65 3.08 -46.35
C TYR A 297 15.63 1.61 -46.80
N ASP A 298 15.11 0.72 -45.96
CA ASP A 298 14.84 -0.67 -46.35
C ASP A 298 13.32 -0.91 -46.39
N PRO A 299 12.72 -1.07 -47.58
CA PRO A 299 11.29 -1.38 -47.73
C PRO A 299 10.82 -2.63 -46.98
N ALA A 300 11.70 -3.61 -46.74
CA ALA A 300 11.34 -4.85 -46.08
C ALA A 300 11.13 -4.68 -44.57
N THR A 301 11.86 -3.75 -43.95
CA THR A 301 11.78 -3.48 -42.52
C THR A 301 11.09 -2.17 -42.19
N GLY A 302 10.87 -1.29 -43.16
CA GLY A 302 10.41 0.08 -42.92
C GLY A 302 11.43 0.91 -42.13
N MET A 303 10.96 2.02 -41.56
CA MET A 303 11.77 2.94 -40.76
C MET A 303 10.91 3.62 -39.68
N ASP A 304 11.53 3.80 -38.50
CA ASP A 304 11.04 4.68 -37.44
C ASP A 304 11.75 6.03 -37.57
N VAL A 305 11.02 7.04 -38.07
CA VAL A 305 11.60 8.32 -38.53
C VAL A 305 12.36 9.02 -37.41
N VAL A 306 11.84 9.02 -36.18
CA VAL A 306 12.43 9.76 -35.06
C VAL A 306 13.53 8.94 -34.40
N ALA A 307 13.25 7.68 -34.05
CA ALA A 307 14.20 6.79 -33.38
C ALA A 307 15.43 6.47 -34.25
N ASP A 308 15.25 6.05 -35.51
CA ASP A 308 16.37 5.63 -36.37
C ASP A 308 17.30 6.80 -36.74
N ASN A 309 16.83 8.04 -36.62
CA ASN A 309 17.57 9.25 -36.93
C ASN A 309 18.03 10.02 -35.67
N GLY A 310 17.74 9.52 -34.47
CA GLY A 310 18.19 10.13 -33.22
C GLY A 310 17.64 11.54 -32.97
N LEU A 311 16.43 11.85 -33.46
CA LEU A 311 15.83 13.18 -33.34
C LEU A 311 15.35 13.51 -31.92
N GLY A 312 15.01 12.49 -31.13
CA GLY A 312 14.64 12.64 -29.72
C GLY A 312 13.30 13.36 -29.49
N TYR A 313 12.39 13.33 -30.47
CA TYR A 313 11.05 13.92 -30.33
C TYR A 313 10.11 12.99 -29.55
N GLY A 314 9.13 13.57 -28.85
CA GLY A 314 8.13 12.86 -28.06
C GLY A 314 7.01 12.20 -28.86
N TYR A 315 7.25 11.87 -30.13
CA TYR A 315 6.36 11.10 -30.99
C TYR A 315 7.16 10.26 -31.98
N GLU A 316 6.55 9.24 -32.54
CA GLU A 316 7.20 8.34 -33.50
C GLU A 316 6.35 8.16 -34.76
N LEU A 317 7.02 8.17 -35.92
CA LEU A 317 6.40 7.97 -37.21
C LEU A 317 7.00 6.72 -37.86
N ARG A 318 6.14 5.88 -38.41
CA ARG A 318 6.52 4.68 -39.11
C ARG A 318 6.30 4.86 -40.60
N ILE A 319 7.33 4.65 -41.41
CA ILE A 319 7.20 4.58 -42.88
C ILE A 319 7.44 3.15 -43.36
N GLU A 320 6.46 2.57 -44.03
CA GLU A 320 6.50 1.19 -44.56
C GLU A 320 6.14 1.16 -46.05
N GLY A 321 6.51 0.07 -46.73
CA GLY A 321 6.25 -0.14 -48.16
C GLY A 321 7.41 0.34 -49.03
N GLU A 322 7.11 0.64 -50.28
CA GLU A 322 8.06 1.08 -51.31
C GLU A 322 7.69 2.51 -51.77
N PRO A 323 8.20 3.54 -51.09
CA PRO A 323 8.13 4.92 -51.55
C PRO A 323 8.81 5.09 -52.91
N GLY A 324 8.17 5.86 -53.79
CA GLY A 324 8.72 6.26 -55.08
C GLY A 324 9.79 7.34 -54.96
N LEU A 325 10.50 7.60 -56.06
CA LEU A 325 11.48 8.67 -56.13
C LEU A 325 10.79 10.02 -55.97
N GLY A 326 11.26 10.84 -55.03
CA GLY A 326 10.66 12.15 -54.74
C GLY A 326 9.37 12.11 -53.91
N ASP A 327 8.95 10.93 -53.42
CA ASP A 327 7.78 10.83 -52.55
C ASP A 327 8.01 11.59 -51.23
N ARG A 328 6.95 12.25 -50.75
CA ARG A 328 6.98 13.13 -49.58
C ARG A 328 5.93 12.73 -48.55
N PHE A 329 6.36 12.68 -47.30
CA PHE A 329 5.51 12.44 -46.12
C PHE A 329 5.71 13.57 -45.12
N THR A 330 4.65 13.97 -44.46
CA THR A 330 4.66 15.10 -43.52
C THR A 330 4.15 14.66 -42.15
N ALA A 331 4.66 15.31 -41.11
CA ALA A 331 4.05 15.30 -39.79
C ALA A 331 3.87 16.74 -39.32
N GLU A 332 2.63 17.07 -38.96
CA GLU A 332 2.19 18.39 -38.57
C GLU A 332 1.33 18.31 -37.30
N TYR A 333 1.09 19.46 -36.67
CA TYR A 333 0.15 19.50 -35.56
C TYR A 333 -1.28 19.23 -36.04
N ASN A 334 -2.01 18.42 -35.31
CA ASN A 334 -3.36 18.02 -35.67
C ASN A 334 -4.37 19.15 -35.42
N SER A 335 -4.55 20.02 -36.42
CA SER A 335 -5.55 21.10 -36.38
C SER A 335 -6.97 20.66 -36.84
N GLN A 336 -7.13 19.38 -37.21
CA GLN A 336 -8.37 18.81 -37.76
C GLN A 336 -8.75 17.51 -37.05
N GLY A 337 -8.45 17.39 -35.75
CA GLY A 337 -8.66 16.16 -34.98
C GLY A 337 -10.12 15.78 -34.71
N THR A 338 -11.09 16.45 -35.33
CA THR A 338 -12.51 16.08 -35.19
C THR A 338 -12.74 14.68 -35.75
N GLY A 339 -13.11 13.74 -34.88
CA GLY A 339 -13.35 12.34 -35.24
C GLY A 339 -12.14 11.42 -35.04
N ASP A 340 -10.97 11.95 -34.67
CA ASP A 340 -9.84 11.14 -34.22
C ASP A 340 -10.06 10.72 -32.75
N ASN A 341 -10.01 9.42 -32.50
CA ASN A 341 -10.17 8.80 -31.18
C ASN A 341 -8.93 7.98 -30.76
N SER A 342 -7.77 8.20 -31.39
CA SER A 342 -6.55 7.42 -31.17
C SER A 342 -6.10 7.47 -29.70
N ASN A 343 -6.11 8.65 -29.07
CA ASN A 343 -5.74 8.75 -27.65
C ASN A 343 -6.83 8.18 -26.74
N MET A 344 -8.10 8.26 -27.14
CA MET A 344 -9.20 7.64 -26.39
C MET A 344 -9.11 6.11 -26.40
N LEU A 345 -8.65 5.51 -27.50
CA LEU A 345 -8.38 4.08 -27.57
C LEU A 345 -7.23 3.71 -26.61
N ALA A 346 -6.14 4.49 -26.61
CA ALA A 346 -5.03 4.28 -25.67
C ALA A 346 -5.46 4.43 -24.20
N LEU A 347 -6.34 5.38 -23.89
CA LEU A 347 -6.94 5.53 -22.56
C LEU A 347 -7.79 4.30 -22.17
N ALA A 348 -8.55 3.74 -23.11
CA ALA A 348 -9.34 2.53 -22.85
C ALA A 348 -8.46 1.29 -22.59
N GLU A 349 -7.32 1.19 -23.29
CA GLU A 349 -6.36 0.08 -23.12
C GLU A 349 -5.72 0.06 -21.72
N LEU A 350 -5.67 1.22 -21.03
CA LEU A 350 -5.18 1.29 -19.65
C LEU A 350 -5.96 0.39 -18.68
N GLN A 351 -7.24 0.09 -18.96
CA GLN A 351 -8.04 -0.79 -18.12
C GLN A 351 -7.39 -2.18 -17.95
N THR A 352 -6.74 -2.67 -19.01
CA THR A 352 -6.13 -4.00 -19.08
C THR A 352 -4.61 -3.97 -19.02
N SER A 353 -4.00 -2.79 -19.05
CA SER A 353 -2.55 -2.68 -19.00
C SER A 353 -2.04 -3.05 -17.62
N ASN A 354 -0.89 -3.71 -17.58
CA ASN A 354 -0.22 -4.03 -16.33
C ASN A 354 0.55 -2.80 -15.84
N SER A 355 -0.18 -1.79 -15.34
CA SER A 355 0.41 -0.58 -14.77
C SER A 355 0.65 -0.69 -13.27
N MET A 356 0.06 -1.67 -12.57
CA MET A 356 0.15 -1.80 -11.12
C MET A 356 1.23 -2.81 -10.70
N LEU A 357 1.62 -2.74 -9.42
CA LEU A 357 2.48 -3.74 -8.76
C LEU A 357 3.78 -4.00 -9.52
N LYS A 358 4.55 -2.94 -9.83
CA LYS A 358 5.79 -3.01 -10.62
C LYS A 358 5.58 -3.63 -12.00
N GLY A 359 4.44 -3.34 -12.63
CA GLY A 359 4.13 -3.77 -14.00
C GLY A 359 3.59 -5.19 -14.14
N THR A 360 3.02 -5.76 -13.07
CA THR A 360 2.58 -7.17 -13.04
C THR A 360 1.07 -7.36 -12.96
N ALA A 361 0.30 -6.29 -12.78
CA ALA A 361 -1.13 -6.36 -12.57
C ALA A 361 -1.86 -5.16 -13.19
N SER A 362 -3.11 -5.36 -13.62
CA SER A 362 -4.03 -4.26 -13.96
C SER A 362 -4.69 -3.65 -12.72
N PHE A 363 -5.47 -2.58 -12.90
CA PHE A 363 -6.29 -2.01 -11.82
C PHE A 363 -7.29 -3.02 -11.26
N LEU A 364 -7.91 -3.81 -12.15
CA LEU A 364 -8.89 -4.81 -11.76
C LEU A 364 -8.24 -5.96 -10.98
N ASP A 365 -7.05 -6.40 -11.39
CA ASP A 365 -6.29 -7.44 -10.67
C ASP A 365 -5.89 -6.96 -9.27
N ALA A 366 -5.42 -5.71 -9.16
CA ALA A 366 -5.09 -5.11 -7.88
C ALA A 366 -6.32 -5.03 -6.95
N TYR A 367 -7.48 -4.61 -7.49
CA TYR A 367 -8.73 -4.55 -6.74
C TYR A 367 -9.22 -5.94 -6.31
N ALA A 368 -9.17 -6.93 -7.20
CA ALA A 368 -9.50 -8.31 -6.89
C ALA A 368 -8.57 -8.89 -5.80
N GLY A 369 -7.30 -8.47 -5.79
CA GLY A 369 -6.34 -8.81 -4.74
C GLY A 369 -6.77 -8.35 -3.35
N ILE A 370 -7.34 -7.14 -3.22
CA ILE A 370 -7.87 -6.62 -1.95
C ILE A 370 -9.02 -7.51 -1.45
N ILE A 371 -9.99 -7.79 -2.32
CA ILE A 371 -11.15 -8.63 -1.96
C ILE A 371 -10.68 -10.03 -1.55
N THR A 372 -9.71 -10.58 -2.27
CA THR A 372 -9.15 -11.91 -2.00
C THR A 372 -8.41 -11.96 -0.66
N ASP A 373 -7.58 -10.96 -0.34
CA ASP A 373 -6.86 -10.91 0.94
C ASP A 373 -7.84 -10.79 2.11
N VAL A 374 -8.79 -9.84 2.05
CA VAL A 374 -9.81 -9.66 3.10
C VAL A 374 -10.68 -10.91 3.25
N GLY A 375 -11.12 -11.51 2.14
CA GLY A 375 -11.90 -12.74 2.15
C GLY A 375 -11.14 -13.92 2.75
N THR A 376 -9.87 -14.10 2.37
CA THR A 376 -9.00 -15.17 2.87
C THR A 376 -8.73 -15.01 4.36
N ARG A 377 -8.38 -13.80 4.82
CA ARG A 377 -8.16 -13.53 6.24
C ARG A 377 -9.41 -13.73 7.07
N THR A 378 -10.57 -13.31 6.56
CA THR A 378 -11.86 -13.52 7.23
C THR A 378 -12.19 -15.01 7.36
N TYR A 379 -11.99 -15.78 6.29
CA TYR A 379 -12.19 -17.23 6.31
C TYR A 379 -11.23 -17.94 7.27
N GLN A 380 -9.94 -17.57 7.25
CA GLN A 380 -8.93 -18.10 8.18
C GLN A 380 -9.28 -17.79 9.63
N ALA A 381 -9.73 -16.56 9.92
CA ALA A 381 -10.17 -16.18 11.26
C ALA A 381 -11.41 -16.97 11.73
N ASP A 382 -12.38 -17.23 10.85
CA ASP A 382 -13.55 -18.06 11.17
C ASP A 382 -13.16 -19.51 11.48
N VAL A 383 -12.30 -20.12 10.65
CA VAL A 383 -11.78 -21.47 10.87
C VAL A 383 -11.01 -21.55 12.19
N ALA A 384 -10.11 -20.59 12.45
CA ALA A 384 -9.35 -20.53 13.69
C ALA A 384 -10.27 -20.35 14.92
N ASN A 385 -11.30 -19.51 14.82
CA ASN A 385 -12.28 -19.31 15.89
C ASN A 385 -13.05 -20.62 16.18
N ARG A 386 -13.53 -21.33 15.16
CA ARG A 386 -14.22 -22.62 15.34
C ARG A 386 -13.33 -23.67 15.99
N ALA A 387 -12.07 -23.76 15.56
CA ALA A 387 -11.08 -24.67 16.17
C ALA A 387 -10.83 -24.29 17.64
N GLN A 388 -10.62 -23.01 17.94
CA GLN A 388 -10.38 -22.53 19.30
C GLN A 388 -11.59 -22.76 20.21
N GLN A 389 -12.81 -22.61 19.70
CA GLN A 389 -14.03 -22.94 20.45
C GLN A 389 -14.14 -24.43 20.77
N ALA A 390 -13.77 -25.31 19.84
CA ALA A 390 -13.75 -26.75 20.09
C ALA A 390 -12.71 -27.11 21.16
N LEU A 391 -11.50 -26.56 21.06
CA LEU A 391 -10.45 -26.74 22.07
C LEU A 391 -10.86 -26.21 23.44
N LEU A 392 -11.51 -25.05 23.49
CA LEU A 392 -12.03 -24.49 24.74
C LEU A 392 -13.06 -25.41 25.39
N ARG A 393 -14.02 -25.93 24.61
CA ARG A 393 -15.01 -26.90 25.13
C ARG A 393 -14.31 -28.13 25.71
N GLN A 394 -13.39 -28.74 24.96
CA GLN A 394 -12.65 -29.91 25.43
C GLN A 394 -11.84 -29.63 26.71
N ALA A 395 -11.19 -28.46 26.80
CA ALA A 395 -10.44 -28.07 27.99
C ALA A 395 -11.33 -27.82 29.20
N VAL A 396 -12.51 -27.23 29.00
CA VAL A 396 -13.52 -27.05 30.06
C VAL A 396 -14.05 -28.41 30.53
N ASP A 397 -14.44 -29.29 29.61
CA ASP A 397 -14.92 -30.64 29.93
C ASP A 397 -13.86 -31.45 30.70
N ALA A 398 -12.58 -31.37 30.28
CA ALA A 398 -11.48 -32.03 30.98
C ALA A 398 -11.24 -31.44 32.37
N ARG A 399 -11.35 -30.12 32.54
CA ARG A 399 -11.25 -29.46 33.85
C ARG A 399 -12.41 -29.89 34.75
N GLU A 400 -13.62 -29.92 34.23
CA GLU A 400 -14.82 -30.36 34.96
C GLU A 400 -14.75 -31.84 35.33
N ALA A 401 -14.11 -32.70 34.53
CA ALA A 401 -13.89 -34.10 34.88
C ALA A 401 -12.93 -34.28 36.09
N VAL A 402 -11.99 -33.37 36.30
CA VAL A 402 -11.01 -33.43 37.41
C VAL A 402 -11.46 -32.64 38.63
N SER A 403 -12.08 -31.47 38.41
CA SER A 403 -12.53 -30.55 39.45
C SER A 403 -14.01 -30.72 39.81
N GLY A 404 -14.74 -31.58 39.08
CA GLY A 404 -16.14 -31.87 39.32
C GLY A 404 -16.33 -32.71 40.57
N VAL A 405 -17.34 -32.36 41.36
CA VAL A 405 -17.77 -33.16 42.51
C VAL A 405 -18.37 -34.46 42.00
N ASN A 406 -17.71 -35.58 42.26
CA ASN A 406 -18.31 -36.89 42.00
C ASN A 406 -19.33 -37.18 43.10
N LEU A 407 -20.61 -36.93 42.82
CA LEU A 407 -21.70 -37.11 43.77
C LEU A 407 -21.79 -38.54 44.33
N ASP A 408 -21.33 -39.54 43.59
CA ASP A 408 -21.30 -40.93 44.07
C ASP A 408 -20.17 -41.14 45.10
N GLU A 409 -19.02 -40.49 44.90
CA GLU A 409 -17.91 -40.51 45.86
C GLU A 409 -18.22 -39.66 47.10
N GLU A 410 -18.84 -38.50 46.93
CA GLU A 410 -19.34 -37.70 48.05
C GLU A 410 -20.46 -38.42 48.81
N ALA A 411 -21.38 -39.12 48.14
CA ALA A 411 -22.42 -39.91 48.78
C ALA A 411 -21.84 -41.12 49.54
N ALA A 412 -20.84 -41.81 48.97
CA ALA A 412 -20.12 -42.87 49.65
C ALA A 412 -19.37 -42.36 50.89
N ASN A 413 -18.70 -41.21 50.78
CA ASN A 413 -18.05 -40.55 51.91
C ASN A 413 -19.05 -40.07 52.95
N MET A 414 -20.21 -39.55 52.55
CA MET A 414 -21.29 -39.17 53.45
C MET A 414 -21.83 -40.38 54.22
N MET A 415 -22.10 -41.48 53.54
CA MET A 415 -22.54 -42.74 54.16
C MET A 415 -21.49 -43.25 55.16
N ARG A 416 -20.20 -43.17 54.80
CA ARG A 416 -19.09 -43.53 55.69
C ARG A 416 -19.02 -42.61 56.91
N PHE A 417 -19.17 -41.30 56.76
CA PHE A 417 -19.20 -40.36 57.89
C PHE A 417 -20.43 -40.54 58.77
N GLN A 418 -21.59 -40.85 58.18
CA GLN A 418 -22.81 -41.16 58.93
C GLN A 418 -22.66 -42.46 59.74
N GLN A 419 -22.10 -43.51 59.15
CA GLN A 419 -21.79 -44.76 59.86
C GLN A 419 -20.77 -44.55 60.98
N ALA A 420 -19.70 -43.78 60.72
CA ALA A 420 -18.71 -43.43 61.73
C ALA A 420 -19.34 -42.64 62.88
N TYR A 421 -20.19 -41.66 62.59
CA TYR A 421 -20.90 -40.88 63.59
C TYR A 421 -21.86 -41.74 64.43
N GLN A 422 -22.63 -42.63 63.79
CA GLN A 422 -23.50 -43.57 64.48
C GLN A 422 -22.71 -44.54 65.38
N ALA A 423 -21.57 -45.06 64.90
CA ALA A 423 -20.69 -45.90 65.70
C ALA A 423 -20.11 -45.12 66.89
N SER A 424 -19.64 -43.89 66.70
CA SER A 424 -19.18 -43.03 67.79
C SER A 424 -20.28 -42.71 68.80
N ALA A 425 -21.51 -42.47 68.34
CA ALA A 425 -22.67 -42.24 69.21
C ALA A 425 -23.05 -43.49 70.01
N GLN A 426 -22.94 -44.69 69.43
CA GLN A 426 -23.13 -45.95 70.16
C GLN A 426 -22.02 -46.18 71.19
N VAL A 427 -20.76 -45.85 70.88
CA VAL A 427 -19.65 -45.91 71.84
C VAL A 427 -19.88 -44.94 73.01
N ILE A 428 -20.36 -43.72 72.75
CA ILE A 428 -20.71 -42.74 73.79
C ILE A 428 -21.88 -43.24 74.64
N SER A 429 -22.92 -43.81 74.01
CA SER A 429 -24.08 -44.38 74.71
C SER A 429 -23.70 -45.58 75.58
N ALA A 430 -22.83 -46.47 75.07
CA ALA A 430 -22.28 -47.57 75.84
C ALA A 430 -21.40 -47.07 77.00
N ALA A 431 -20.58 -46.04 76.77
CA ALA A 431 -19.78 -45.41 77.82
C ALA A 431 -20.64 -44.73 78.89
N GLN A 432 -21.73 -44.03 78.51
CA GLN A 432 -22.72 -43.50 79.44
C GLN A 432 -23.40 -44.61 80.24
N GLY A 433 -23.83 -45.69 79.57
CA GLY A 433 -24.40 -46.85 80.25
C GLY A 433 -23.43 -47.50 81.24
N MET A 434 -22.15 -47.61 80.88
CA MET A 434 -21.10 -48.09 81.79
C MET A 434 -20.86 -47.11 82.95
N PHE A 435 -20.86 -45.81 82.68
CA PHE A 435 -20.67 -44.77 83.70
C PHE A 435 -21.82 -44.72 84.70
N ASP A 436 -23.07 -44.82 84.22
CA ASP A 436 -24.28 -44.89 85.04
C ASP A 436 -24.33 -46.20 85.84
N ALA A 437 -23.90 -47.33 85.25
CA ALA A 437 -23.78 -48.60 85.96
C ALA A 437 -22.71 -48.53 87.08
N LEU A 438 -21.57 -47.88 86.83
CA LEU A 438 -20.54 -47.64 87.85
C LEU A 438 -21.06 -46.71 88.95
N LEU A 439 -21.75 -45.61 88.61
CA LEU A 439 -22.38 -44.71 89.58
C LEU A 439 -23.46 -45.42 90.40
N GLY A 440 -24.25 -46.29 89.78
CA GLY A 440 -25.27 -47.11 90.45
C GLY A 440 -24.67 -48.16 91.39
N ALA A 441 -23.51 -48.71 91.06
CA ALA A 441 -22.80 -49.69 91.90
C ALA A 441 -22.11 -49.06 93.13
N VAL A 442 -21.68 -47.80 93.05
CA VAL A 442 -21.05 -47.06 94.16
C VAL A 442 -22.08 -46.45 95.13
N ARG A 443 -23.38 -46.42 94.77
CA ARG A 443 -24.45 -45.79 95.56
C ARG A 443 -25.13 -46.71 96.59
N ARG A 444 -24.47 -47.79 97.02
CA ARG A 444 -24.92 -48.60 98.16
C ARG A 444 -24.03 -48.41 99.37
#